data_AF-A0A067QIT2-F1
#
_entry.id   AF-A0A067QIT2-F1
#
_cell.length_a   1.000
_cell.length_b   1.000
_cell.length_c   1.000
_cell.angle_alpha   90.00
_cell.angle_beta   90.00
_cell.angle_gamma   90.00
#
_symmetry.space_group_name_H-M   'P 1'
#
loop_
_entity.id
_entity.type
_entity.pdbx_description
1 polymer ?
#
loop_
_entity_poly.entity_id
_entity_poly.type
_entity_poly.pdbx_seq_one_letter_code
_entity_poly.pdbx_strand_id
1 'polypeptide(L)'
;MKPKYALEDYIYEMESRSLEPSADPEDLDVYAQLQLKEKDLILAAELGKALLEKNEELSRQNEKIAEDYSQKVEIIVKKEEDFFFFESTQSECDTRLLELQADIRELNKTLVERETTLRQTEREKTTLIAELAEQNQRLTNQLKESSRVEEQLTVQLQGLRDQCNLKKSSLQDHVSSLEVLRDEIHLMSEKKCELERRLQSLLSEREDLGSALDEATDRIVMLEHKAREQELQLHQAQREIEELRATNGSLGERIEVLSAHSSSPGPRSLLQEMECDDTSSESELIPHNDSSSEQLDGVILCKYSKFSQHSSFCQVGLLSEIVKELSKLIQEVLSRRESRPSSSSSSGIDLELELEAELHRANESLEKLQRQLDEREEELKRKTEQVMELTSKLSVQDAELAGITEERDRARTDLENTHLSRDEVVHKAWEVRDTAVARKNVIEIELAKTRIDVMQANSQLMEAIQQKVELSQQLEQWQVGNSDLITVLS
;
A
#
# COMPACT_ATOMS: atom_id res chain seq x y z
N MET A 1 -7.66 -108.77 -103.00
CA MET A 1 -7.85 -110.14 -103.52
C MET A 1 -7.91 -111.05 -102.33
N LYS A 2 -9.04 -111.75 -102.10
CA LYS A 2 -9.11 -112.72 -100.99
C LYS A 2 -8.32 -113.96 -101.42
N PRO A 3 -7.44 -114.51 -100.57
CA PRO A 3 -6.69 -115.71 -100.93
C PRO A 3 -7.67 -116.84 -101.22
N LYS A 4 -7.40 -117.62 -102.27
CA LYS A 4 -8.28 -118.69 -102.77
C LYS A 4 -8.41 -119.87 -101.79
N TYR A 5 -7.55 -119.91 -100.77
CA TYR A 5 -7.47 -120.87 -99.67
C TYR A 5 -6.92 -120.15 -98.44
N ALA A 6 -7.36 -120.52 -97.24
CA ALA A 6 -6.82 -120.00 -95.99
C ALA A 6 -5.41 -120.58 -95.74
N LEU A 7 -4.56 -119.89 -94.97
CA LEU A 7 -3.22 -120.41 -94.62
C LEU A 7 -3.33 -121.79 -93.97
N GLU A 8 -4.39 -121.92 -93.18
CA GLU A 8 -4.83 -123.12 -92.48
C GLU A 8 -5.17 -124.27 -93.45
N ASP A 9 -5.68 -123.97 -94.65
CA ASP A 9 -6.01 -124.95 -95.69
C ASP A 9 -4.74 -125.48 -96.40
N TYR A 10 -3.75 -124.63 -96.63
CA TYR A 10 -2.46 -125.03 -97.21
C TYR A 10 -1.60 -125.85 -96.24
N ILE A 11 -1.67 -125.52 -94.93
CA ILE A 11 -1.05 -126.33 -93.87
C ILE A 11 -1.69 -127.72 -93.84
N TYR A 12 -3.02 -127.79 -93.94
CA TYR A 12 -3.76 -129.06 -93.98
C TYR A 12 -3.42 -129.92 -95.21
N GLU A 13 -3.23 -129.31 -96.38
CA GLU A 13 -2.84 -130.03 -97.61
C GLU A 13 -1.39 -130.56 -97.54
N MET A 14 -0.48 -129.82 -96.90
CA MET A 14 0.89 -130.29 -96.63
C MET A 14 0.94 -131.42 -95.59
N GLU A 15 0.17 -131.30 -94.49
CA GLU A 15 0.11 -132.31 -93.43
C GLU A 15 -0.54 -133.60 -93.91
N SER A 16 -1.62 -133.52 -94.70
CA SER A 16 -2.31 -134.70 -95.23
C SER A 16 -1.48 -135.50 -96.23
N ARG A 17 -0.60 -134.86 -97.01
CA ARG A 17 0.34 -135.57 -97.92
C ARG A 17 1.61 -136.09 -97.23
N SER A 18 1.98 -135.53 -96.08
CA SER A 18 3.10 -136.05 -95.26
C SER A 18 2.75 -137.36 -94.53
N LEU A 19 1.47 -137.72 -94.47
CA LEU A 19 0.93 -138.89 -93.75
C LEU A 19 0.68 -140.12 -94.65
N GLU A 20 0.95 -140.08 -95.96
CA GLU A 20 0.87 -141.27 -96.82
C GLU A 20 2.10 -142.19 -96.63
N PRO A 21 1.94 -143.47 -96.20
CA PRO A 21 3.04 -144.42 -96.08
C PRO A 21 3.40 -145.01 -97.45
N SER A 22 4.59 -144.64 -97.95
CA SER A 22 5.47 -145.33 -98.91
C SER A 22 4.85 -146.38 -99.86
N ALA A 23 4.84 -146.08 -101.16
CA ALA A 23 5.27 -147.05 -102.17
C ALA A 23 6.75 -146.77 -102.47
N ASP A 24 7.58 -147.81 -102.47
CA ASP A 24 9.04 -147.70 -102.59
C ASP A 24 9.49 -146.87 -103.80
N PRO A 25 10.60 -146.10 -103.71
CA PRO A 25 11.02 -145.14 -104.74
C PRO A 25 11.51 -145.78 -106.05
N GLU A 26 11.56 -147.11 -106.13
CA GLU A 26 12.14 -147.83 -107.27
C GLU A 26 11.09 -148.29 -108.31
N ASP A 27 9.78 -148.18 -108.01
CA ASP A 27 8.68 -148.66 -108.87
C ASP A 27 7.78 -147.55 -109.47
N LEU A 28 8.08 -146.27 -109.23
CA LEU A 28 7.42 -145.15 -109.90
C LEU A 28 8.32 -144.54 -110.99
N ASP A 29 7.75 -144.39 -112.20
CA ASP A 29 8.38 -143.70 -113.32
C ASP A 29 8.95 -142.34 -112.87
N VAL A 30 10.20 -142.05 -113.23
CA VAL A 30 10.96 -140.85 -112.82
C VAL A 30 10.15 -139.58 -113.13
N TYR A 31 9.34 -139.61 -114.18
CA TYR A 31 8.45 -138.52 -114.56
C TYR A 31 7.32 -138.25 -113.54
N ALA A 32 6.76 -139.31 -112.93
CA ALA A 32 5.72 -139.19 -111.91
C ALA A 32 6.28 -138.65 -110.59
N GLN A 33 7.49 -139.07 -110.20
CA GLN A 33 8.19 -138.52 -109.03
C GLN A 33 8.52 -137.04 -109.23
N LEU A 34 8.95 -136.64 -110.44
CA LEU A 34 9.23 -135.24 -110.75
C LEU A 34 7.96 -134.38 -110.69
N GLN A 35 6.82 -134.86 -111.23
CA GLN A 35 5.54 -134.16 -111.13
C GLN A 35 5.03 -134.03 -109.69
N LEU A 36 5.22 -135.05 -108.86
CA LEU A 36 4.92 -134.98 -107.42
C LEU A 36 5.78 -133.91 -106.74
N LYS A 37 7.09 -133.93 -106.99
CA LYS A 37 8.02 -132.92 -106.46
C LYS A 37 7.75 -131.51 -106.98
N GLU A 38 7.32 -131.36 -108.24
CA GLU A 38 6.92 -130.08 -108.81
C GLU A 38 5.63 -129.55 -108.16
N LYS A 39 4.65 -130.42 -107.92
CA LYS A 39 3.42 -130.07 -107.15
C LYS A 39 3.75 -129.68 -105.71
N ASP A 40 4.66 -130.40 -105.04
CA ASP A 40 5.09 -130.07 -103.68
C ASP A 40 5.86 -128.74 -103.63
N LEU A 41 6.69 -128.45 -104.64
CA LEU A 41 7.40 -127.17 -104.75
C LEU A 41 6.42 -126.01 -104.96
N ILE A 42 5.39 -126.22 -105.78
CA ILE A 42 4.31 -125.25 -106.00
C ILE A 42 3.52 -125.03 -104.71
N LEU A 43 3.13 -126.11 -104.01
CA LEU A 43 2.39 -126.01 -102.74
C LEU A 43 3.23 -125.31 -101.66
N ALA A 44 4.53 -125.62 -101.56
CA ALA A 44 5.44 -124.94 -100.64
C ALA A 44 5.64 -123.45 -101.00
N ALA A 45 5.67 -123.10 -102.29
CA ALA A 45 5.72 -121.71 -102.74
C ALA A 45 4.40 -120.97 -102.48
N GLU A 46 3.25 -121.63 -102.64
CA GLU A 46 1.92 -121.09 -102.31
C GLU A 46 1.75 -120.90 -100.80
N LEU A 47 2.20 -121.85 -99.98
CA LEU A 47 2.25 -121.72 -98.52
C LEU A 47 3.21 -120.61 -98.10
N GLY A 48 4.41 -120.51 -98.71
CA GLY A 48 5.37 -119.44 -98.46
C GLY A 48 4.80 -118.07 -98.83
N LYS A 49 4.05 -117.99 -99.93
CA LYS A 49 3.32 -116.77 -100.33
C LYS A 49 2.21 -116.43 -99.35
N ALA A 50 1.41 -117.40 -98.92
CA ALA A 50 0.36 -117.18 -97.92
C ALA A 50 0.95 -116.77 -96.55
N LEU A 51 2.11 -117.35 -96.16
CA LEU A 51 2.86 -116.96 -94.97
C LEU A 51 3.42 -115.54 -95.10
N LEU A 52 3.95 -115.17 -96.26
CA LEU A 52 4.42 -113.81 -96.54
C LEU A 52 3.26 -112.80 -96.51
N GLU A 53 2.12 -113.10 -97.13
CA GLU A 53 0.93 -112.25 -97.08
C GLU A 53 0.41 -112.09 -95.64
N LYS A 54 0.39 -113.18 -94.85
CA LYS A 54 0.05 -113.11 -93.42
C LYS A 54 1.10 -112.32 -92.62
N ASN A 55 2.38 -112.42 -92.94
CA ASN A 55 3.45 -111.64 -92.29
C ASN A 55 3.38 -110.15 -92.67
N GLU A 56 3.08 -109.83 -93.93
CA GLU A 56 2.83 -108.46 -94.40
C GLU A 56 1.59 -107.86 -93.73
N GLU A 57 0.51 -108.64 -93.58
CA GLU A 57 -0.68 -108.19 -92.86
C GLU A 57 -0.39 -108.00 -91.36
N LEU A 58 0.33 -108.92 -90.72
CA LEU A 58 0.81 -108.75 -89.34
C LEU A 58 1.73 -107.54 -89.21
N SER A 59 2.59 -107.27 -90.20
CA SER A 59 3.48 -106.10 -90.22
C SER A 59 2.69 -104.80 -90.36
N ARG A 60 1.66 -104.75 -91.23
CA ARG A 60 0.74 -103.61 -91.32
C ARG A 60 -0.03 -103.40 -90.03
N GLN A 61 -0.47 -104.47 -89.37
CA GLN A 61 -1.15 -104.38 -88.08
C GLN A 61 -0.19 -103.86 -87.01
N ASN A 62 1.06 -104.34 -86.98
CA ASN A 62 2.09 -103.84 -86.07
C ASN A 62 2.42 -102.37 -86.32
N GLU A 63 2.49 -101.93 -87.58
CA GLU A 63 2.72 -100.53 -87.94
C GLU A 63 1.58 -99.63 -87.47
N LYS A 64 0.32 -100.03 -87.71
CA LYS A 64 -0.86 -99.30 -87.19
C LYS A 64 -0.85 -99.22 -85.66
N ILE A 65 -0.54 -100.34 -85.00
CA ILE A 65 -0.43 -100.39 -83.54
C ILE A 65 0.70 -99.46 -83.06
N ALA A 66 1.84 -99.43 -83.76
CA ALA A 66 2.96 -98.55 -83.44
C ALA A 66 2.61 -97.07 -83.65
N GLU A 67 1.90 -96.72 -84.73
CA GLU A 67 1.38 -95.37 -84.97
C GLU A 67 0.39 -94.95 -83.86
N ASP A 68 -0.55 -95.83 -83.51
CA ASP A 68 -1.51 -95.59 -82.42
C ASP A 68 -0.81 -95.39 -81.08
N TYR A 69 0.23 -96.17 -80.78
CA TYR A 69 1.03 -95.99 -79.57
C TYR A 69 1.87 -94.71 -79.63
N SER A 70 2.44 -94.36 -80.79
CA SER A 70 3.18 -93.11 -80.97
C SER A 70 2.29 -91.89 -80.75
N GLN A 71 1.07 -91.89 -81.29
CA GLN A 71 0.08 -90.83 -81.08
C GLN A 71 -0.32 -90.73 -79.60
N LYS A 72 -0.54 -91.87 -78.93
CA LYS A 72 -0.83 -91.87 -77.48
C LYS A 72 0.33 -91.29 -76.68
N VAL A 73 1.57 -91.63 -77.02
CA VAL A 73 2.78 -91.07 -76.38
C VAL A 73 2.85 -89.56 -76.63
N GLU A 74 2.64 -89.09 -77.86
CA GLU A 74 2.66 -87.65 -78.17
C GLU A 74 1.59 -86.88 -77.39
N ILE A 75 0.38 -87.43 -77.26
CA ILE A 75 -0.69 -86.84 -76.45
C ILE A 75 -0.29 -86.80 -74.97
N ILE A 76 0.38 -87.84 -74.46
CA ILE A 76 0.87 -87.88 -73.07
C ILE A 76 1.95 -86.81 -72.87
N VAL A 77 2.94 -86.73 -73.76
CA VAL A 77 4.01 -85.73 -73.70
C VAL A 77 3.45 -84.30 -73.75
N LYS A 78 2.49 -84.02 -74.62
CA LYS A 78 1.81 -82.70 -74.65
C LYS A 78 1.12 -82.37 -73.33
N LYS A 79 0.43 -83.34 -72.72
CA LYS A 79 -0.20 -83.15 -71.41
C LYS A 79 0.83 -82.92 -70.30
N GLU A 80 1.99 -83.55 -70.38
CA GLU A 80 3.10 -83.31 -69.45
C GLU A 80 3.67 -81.89 -69.61
N GLU A 81 3.86 -81.41 -70.85
CA GLU A 81 4.28 -80.02 -71.11
C GLU A 81 3.26 -79.00 -70.60
N ASP A 82 1.97 -79.22 -70.85
CA ASP A 82 0.88 -78.38 -70.32
C ASP A 82 0.86 -78.39 -68.78
N PHE A 83 1.14 -79.55 -68.17
CA PHE A 83 1.26 -79.68 -66.71
C PHE A 83 2.44 -78.87 -66.17
N PHE A 84 3.61 -78.91 -66.81
CA PHE A 84 4.76 -78.08 -66.43
C PHE A 84 4.46 -76.58 -66.57
N PHE A 85 3.74 -76.17 -67.61
CA PHE A 85 3.30 -74.78 -67.75
C PHE A 85 2.37 -74.37 -66.60
N PHE A 86 1.40 -75.23 -66.25
CA PHE A 86 0.52 -75.00 -65.11
C PHE A 86 1.32 -74.87 -63.80
N GLU A 87 2.29 -75.75 -63.56
CA GLU A 87 3.17 -75.70 -62.39
C GLU A 87 4.00 -74.41 -62.34
N SER A 88 4.53 -73.93 -63.48
CA SER A 88 5.23 -72.64 -63.55
C SER A 88 4.30 -71.47 -63.20
N THR A 89 3.08 -71.44 -63.76
CA THR A 89 2.11 -70.37 -63.44
C THR A 89 1.65 -70.43 -61.99
N GLN A 90 1.54 -71.63 -61.41
CA GLN A 90 1.24 -71.83 -60.01
C GLN A 90 2.38 -71.29 -59.13
N SER A 91 3.64 -71.60 -59.47
CA SER A 91 4.81 -71.06 -58.77
C SER A 91 4.86 -69.54 -58.82
N GLU A 92 4.58 -68.92 -59.97
CA GLU A 92 4.46 -67.47 -60.09
C GLU A 92 3.34 -66.90 -59.20
N CYS A 93 2.17 -67.55 -59.17
CA CYS A 93 1.08 -67.15 -58.28
C CYS A 93 1.51 -67.25 -56.81
N ASP A 94 2.20 -68.33 -56.42
CA ASP A 94 2.70 -68.54 -55.07
C ASP A 94 3.73 -67.47 -54.68
N THR A 95 4.63 -67.09 -55.60
CA THR A 95 5.58 -65.98 -55.34
C THR A 95 4.86 -64.65 -55.13
N ARG A 96 3.87 -64.31 -55.98
CA ARG A 96 3.06 -63.09 -55.80
C ARG A 96 2.25 -63.12 -54.51
N LEU A 97 1.72 -64.28 -54.11
CA LEU A 97 1.04 -64.44 -52.83
C LEU A 97 2.01 -64.21 -51.66
N LEU A 98 3.24 -64.71 -51.73
CA LEU A 98 4.25 -64.48 -50.70
C LEU A 98 4.69 -63.01 -50.61
N GLU A 99 4.86 -62.34 -51.73
CA GLU A 99 5.15 -60.89 -51.80
C GLU A 99 4.00 -60.07 -51.18
N LEU A 100 2.76 -60.30 -51.62
CA LEU A 100 1.59 -59.61 -51.06
C LEU A 100 1.42 -59.91 -49.56
N GLN A 101 1.69 -61.14 -49.13
CA GLN A 101 1.69 -61.46 -47.70
C GLN A 101 2.83 -60.73 -46.95
N ALA A 102 4.00 -60.55 -47.56
CA ALA A 102 5.09 -59.78 -46.98
C ALA A 102 4.72 -58.29 -46.86
N ASP A 103 4.14 -57.71 -47.91
CA ASP A 103 3.65 -56.32 -47.93
C ASP A 103 2.59 -56.10 -46.85
N ILE A 104 1.62 -57.01 -46.70
CA ILE A 104 0.62 -56.95 -45.63
C ILE A 104 1.29 -56.99 -44.26
N ARG A 105 2.31 -57.85 -44.06
CA ARG A 105 3.05 -57.90 -42.79
C ARG A 105 3.81 -56.61 -42.52
N GLU A 106 4.44 -56.02 -43.53
CA GLU A 106 5.17 -54.75 -43.40
C GLU A 106 4.24 -53.56 -43.15
N LEU A 107 3.11 -53.48 -43.87
CA LEU A 107 2.08 -52.46 -43.64
C LEU A 107 1.48 -52.58 -42.24
N ASN A 108 1.21 -53.80 -41.76
CA ASN A 108 0.75 -54.00 -40.38
C ASN A 108 1.82 -53.59 -39.36
N LYS A 109 3.09 -53.92 -39.59
CA LYS A 109 4.20 -53.51 -38.72
C LYS A 109 4.31 -51.99 -38.65
N THR A 110 4.34 -51.31 -39.80
CA THR A 110 4.42 -49.85 -39.86
C THR A 110 3.18 -49.18 -39.27
N LEU A 111 1.99 -49.75 -39.46
CA LEU A 111 0.76 -49.27 -38.81
C LEU A 111 0.87 -49.34 -37.29
N VAL A 112 1.30 -50.48 -36.74
CA VAL A 112 1.48 -50.65 -35.28
C VAL A 112 2.55 -49.69 -34.75
N GLU A 113 3.67 -49.53 -35.44
CA GLU A 113 4.70 -48.56 -35.07
C GLU A 113 4.13 -47.14 -35.05
N ARG A 114 3.37 -46.73 -36.08
CA ARG A 114 2.72 -45.41 -36.11
C ARG A 114 1.71 -45.25 -34.98
N GLU A 115 0.88 -46.24 -34.70
CA GLU A 115 -0.04 -46.18 -33.57
C GLU A 115 0.68 -46.06 -32.22
N THR A 116 1.76 -46.80 -32.01
CA THR A 116 2.53 -46.72 -30.76
C THR A 116 3.19 -45.36 -30.58
N THR A 117 3.78 -44.80 -31.65
CA THR A 117 4.34 -43.43 -31.63
C THR A 117 3.26 -42.38 -31.38
N LEU A 118 2.09 -42.49 -32.03
CA LEU A 118 0.97 -41.58 -31.77
C LEU A 118 0.51 -41.65 -30.31
N ARG A 119 0.26 -42.86 -29.78
CA ARG A 119 -0.09 -43.05 -28.36
C ARG A 119 0.98 -42.49 -27.43
N GLN A 120 2.26 -42.60 -27.79
CA GLN A 120 3.35 -42.02 -27.00
C GLN A 120 3.33 -40.49 -27.04
N THR A 121 3.18 -39.88 -28.21
CA THR A 121 3.06 -38.42 -28.32
C THR A 121 1.80 -37.87 -27.65
N GLU A 122 0.70 -38.63 -27.64
CA GLU A 122 -0.52 -38.27 -26.91
C GLU A 122 -0.26 -38.29 -25.40
N ARG A 123 0.40 -39.33 -24.88
CA ARG A 123 0.83 -39.36 -23.47
C ARG A 123 1.69 -38.15 -23.12
N GLU A 124 2.71 -37.86 -23.93
CA GLU A 124 3.60 -36.70 -23.73
C GLU A 124 2.83 -35.36 -23.80
N LYS A 125 1.88 -35.23 -24.71
CA LYS A 125 0.99 -34.05 -24.74
C LYS A 125 0.15 -33.96 -23.48
N THR A 126 -0.43 -35.07 -23.01
CA THR A 126 -1.22 -35.05 -21.77
C THR A 126 -0.38 -34.73 -20.53
N THR A 127 0.88 -35.18 -20.46
CA THR A 127 1.78 -34.83 -19.36
C THR A 127 2.16 -33.35 -19.41
N LEU A 128 2.50 -32.81 -20.59
CA LEU A 128 2.79 -31.38 -20.76
C LEU A 128 1.57 -30.50 -20.42
N ILE A 129 0.37 -30.91 -20.81
CA ILE A 129 -0.87 -30.21 -20.45
C ILE A 129 -1.07 -30.24 -18.93
N ALA A 130 -0.83 -31.37 -18.27
CA ALA A 130 -0.95 -31.49 -16.82
C ALA A 130 0.07 -30.61 -16.09
N GLU A 131 1.33 -30.58 -16.53
CA GLU A 131 2.38 -29.72 -15.99
C GLU A 131 2.04 -28.23 -16.16
N LEU A 132 1.60 -27.81 -17.34
CA LEU A 132 1.16 -26.44 -17.60
C LEU A 132 -0.07 -26.06 -16.75
N ALA A 133 -1.02 -26.98 -16.59
CA ALA A 133 -2.18 -26.77 -15.73
C ALA A 133 -1.77 -26.62 -14.25
N GLU A 134 -0.83 -27.43 -13.77
CA GLU A 134 -0.30 -27.33 -12.41
C GLU A 134 0.46 -26.02 -12.21
N GLN A 135 1.31 -25.62 -13.16
CA GLN A 135 2.01 -24.33 -13.11
C GLN A 135 1.03 -23.16 -13.08
N ASN A 136 0.01 -23.16 -13.93
CA ASN A 136 -1.03 -22.14 -13.93
C ASN A 136 -1.79 -22.11 -12.60
N GLN A 137 -2.08 -23.27 -12.00
CA GLN A 137 -2.73 -23.35 -10.69
C GLN A 137 -1.83 -22.80 -9.58
N ARG A 138 -0.53 -23.13 -9.59
CA ARG A 138 0.46 -22.59 -8.63
C ARG A 138 0.57 -21.07 -8.73
N LEU A 139 0.71 -20.52 -9.94
CA LEU A 139 0.75 -19.08 -10.18
C LEU A 139 -0.56 -18.40 -9.74
N THR A 140 -1.70 -19.03 -10.01
CA THR A 140 -3.01 -18.53 -9.55
C THR A 140 -3.10 -18.49 -8.03
N ASN A 141 -2.57 -19.50 -7.34
CA ASN A 141 -2.55 -19.54 -5.88
C ASN A 141 -1.62 -18.47 -5.30
N GLN A 142 -0.42 -18.30 -5.88
CA GLN A 142 0.50 -17.22 -5.49
C GLN A 142 -0.12 -15.83 -5.69
N LEU A 143 -0.84 -15.62 -6.79
CA LEU A 143 -1.56 -14.36 -7.03
C LEU A 143 -2.66 -14.14 -5.99
N LYS A 144 -3.41 -15.19 -5.61
CA LYS A 144 -4.42 -15.11 -4.53
C LYS A 144 -3.80 -14.84 -3.17
N GLU A 145 -2.66 -15.45 -2.86
CA GLU A 145 -1.91 -15.19 -1.62
C GLU A 145 -1.41 -13.74 -1.58
N SER A 146 -0.81 -13.25 -2.67
CA SER A 146 -0.41 -11.84 -2.81
C SER A 146 -1.60 -10.89 -2.64
N SER A 147 -2.73 -11.18 -3.29
CA SER A 147 -3.96 -10.39 -3.16
C SER A 147 -4.48 -10.36 -1.72
N ARG A 148 -4.42 -11.48 -0.98
CA ARG A 148 -4.80 -11.53 0.43
C ARG A 148 -3.87 -10.69 1.31
N VAL A 149 -2.57 -10.73 1.05
CA VAL A 149 -1.59 -9.90 1.78
C VAL A 149 -1.83 -8.42 1.49
N GLU A 150 -2.11 -8.04 0.23
CA GLU A 150 -2.50 -6.67 -0.13
C GLU A 150 -3.79 -6.24 0.59
N GLU A 151 -4.82 -7.08 0.63
CA GLU A 151 -6.04 -6.83 1.41
C GLU A 151 -5.75 -6.63 2.90
N GLN A 152 -4.87 -7.43 3.50
CA GLN A 152 -4.49 -7.26 4.91
C GLN A 152 -3.73 -5.95 5.14
N LEU A 153 -2.76 -5.61 4.28
CA LEU A 153 -2.00 -4.37 4.37
C LEU A 153 -2.89 -3.14 4.17
N THR A 154 -3.85 -3.20 3.24
CA THR A 154 -4.82 -2.09 3.03
C THR A 154 -5.72 -1.88 4.26
N VAL A 155 -6.17 -2.96 4.92
CA VAL A 155 -6.90 -2.85 6.19
C VAL A 155 -6.02 -2.26 7.30
N GLN A 156 -4.76 -2.66 7.41
CA GLN A 156 -3.83 -2.08 8.39
C GLN A 156 -3.57 -0.59 8.12
N LEU A 157 -3.35 -0.21 6.86
CA LEU A 157 -3.18 1.19 6.46
C LEU A 157 -4.43 2.02 6.76
N GLN A 158 -5.62 1.47 6.51
CA GLN A 158 -6.88 2.12 6.86
C GLN A 158 -6.99 2.30 8.38
N GLY A 159 -6.65 1.27 9.17
CA GLY A 159 -6.62 1.35 10.63
C GLY A 159 -5.64 2.41 11.16
N LEU A 160 -4.44 2.52 10.57
CA LEU A 160 -3.48 3.57 10.91
C LEU A 160 -3.97 4.96 10.52
N ARG A 161 -4.60 5.10 9.35
CA ARG A 161 -5.21 6.35 8.89
C ARG A 161 -6.31 6.79 9.85
N ASP A 162 -7.15 5.88 10.30
CA ASP A 162 -8.23 6.16 11.24
C ASP A 162 -7.68 6.56 12.62
N GLN A 163 -6.60 5.93 13.09
CA GLN A 163 -5.89 6.35 14.31
C GLN A 163 -5.30 7.76 14.18
N CYS A 164 -4.67 8.08 13.05
CA CYS A 164 -4.16 9.42 12.78
C CYS A 164 -5.28 10.46 12.73
N ASN A 165 -6.41 10.11 12.09
CA ASN A 165 -7.59 10.97 12.04
C ASN A 165 -8.17 11.22 13.43
N LEU A 166 -8.24 10.19 14.29
CA LEU A 166 -8.72 10.32 15.67
C LEU A 166 -7.79 11.19 16.52
N LYS A 167 -6.46 11.02 16.39
CA LYS A 167 -5.49 11.89 17.05
C LYS A 167 -5.62 13.34 16.56
N LYS A 168 -5.85 13.54 15.26
CA LYS A 168 -6.05 14.86 14.67
C LYS A 168 -7.33 15.52 15.19
N SER A 169 -8.44 14.79 15.29
CA SER A 169 -9.68 15.34 15.85
C SER A 169 -9.53 15.66 17.34
N SER A 170 -8.92 14.77 18.12
CA SER A 170 -8.63 15.03 19.53
C SER A 170 -7.71 16.24 19.73
N LEU A 171 -6.68 16.39 18.90
CA LEU A 171 -5.84 17.59 18.94
C LEU A 171 -6.63 18.85 18.56
N GLN A 172 -7.50 18.77 17.55
CA GLN A 172 -8.37 19.87 17.18
C GLN A 172 -9.31 20.28 18.33
N ASP A 173 -9.84 19.33 19.09
CA ASP A 173 -10.67 19.58 20.26
C ASP A 173 -9.87 20.24 21.40
N HIS A 174 -8.61 19.85 21.59
CA HIS A 174 -7.73 20.52 22.55
C HIS A 174 -7.38 21.94 22.10
N VAL A 175 -7.13 22.17 20.80
CA VAL A 175 -6.87 23.49 20.25
C VAL A 175 -8.08 24.40 20.43
N SER A 176 -9.28 23.95 20.10
CA SER A 176 -10.50 24.74 20.31
C SER A 176 -10.75 25.03 21.80
N SER A 177 -10.47 24.08 22.69
CA SER A 177 -10.53 24.31 24.14
C SER A 177 -9.51 25.36 24.61
N LEU A 178 -8.30 25.37 24.05
CA LEU A 178 -7.28 26.39 24.32
C LEU A 178 -7.67 27.76 23.78
N GLU A 179 -8.32 27.84 22.62
CA GLU A 179 -8.86 29.08 22.06
C GLU A 179 -9.90 29.69 23.00
N VAL A 180 -10.83 28.89 23.52
CA VAL A 180 -11.83 29.37 24.50
C VAL A 180 -11.17 29.91 25.77
N LEU A 181 -10.18 29.20 26.33
CA LEU A 181 -9.46 29.67 27.52
C LEU A 181 -8.66 30.95 27.24
N ARG A 182 -8.08 31.06 26.04
CA ARG A 182 -7.37 32.27 25.62
C ARG A 182 -8.30 33.48 25.54
N ASP A 183 -9.50 33.28 25.00
CA ASP A 183 -10.52 34.33 24.92
C ASP A 183 -11.02 34.73 26.32
N GLU A 184 -11.17 33.76 27.24
CA GLU A 184 -11.53 34.05 28.64
C GLU A 184 -10.43 34.87 29.34
N ILE A 185 -9.15 34.51 29.17
CA ILE A 185 -8.02 35.28 29.71
C ILE A 185 -8.01 36.70 29.13
N HIS A 186 -8.25 36.84 27.83
CA HIS A 186 -8.31 38.15 27.17
C HIS A 186 -9.41 39.02 27.78
N LEU A 187 -10.63 38.48 27.90
CA LEU A 187 -11.77 39.18 28.52
C LEU A 187 -11.49 39.57 29.98
N MET A 188 -10.84 38.70 30.74
CA MET A 188 -10.45 38.99 32.13
C MET A 188 -9.36 40.07 32.21
N SER A 189 -8.42 40.06 31.27
CA SER A 189 -7.40 41.12 31.15
C SER A 189 -8.02 42.47 30.79
N GLU A 190 -8.99 42.51 29.87
CA GLU A 190 -9.71 43.74 29.53
C GLU A 190 -10.47 44.30 30.73
N LYS A 191 -11.20 43.44 31.45
CA LYS A 191 -11.89 43.82 32.70
C LYS A 191 -10.92 44.34 33.75
N LYS A 192 -9.74 43.73 33.89
CA LYS A 192 -8.68 44.22 34.78
C LYS A 192 -8.22 45.62 34.36
N CYS A 193 -7.89 45.84 33.09
CA CYS A 193 -7.48 47.15 32.59
C CYS A 193 -8.58 48.22 32.74
N GLU A 194 -9.86 47.84 32.62
CA GLU A 194 -10.99 48.74 32.91
C GLU A 194 -11.05 49.13 34.39
N LEU A 195 -10.89 48.17 35.30
CA LEU A 195 -10.85 48.44 36.74
C LEU A 195 -9.64 49.28 37.14
N GLU A 196 -8.47 49.01 36.56
CA GLU A 196 -7.25 49.82 36.75
C GLU A 196 -7.46 51.26 36.27
N ARG A 197 -8.10 51.47 35.10
CA ARG A 197 -8.47 52.82 34.63
C ARG A 197 -9.45 53.53 35.55
N ARG A 198 -10.48 52.83 36.05
CA ARG A 198 -11.43 53.40 37.02
C ARG A 198 -10.75 53.77 38.34
N LEU A 199 -9.86 52.91 38.82
CA LEU A 199 -9.07 53.17 40.02
C LEU A 199 -8.18 54.40 39.84
N GLN A 200 -7.52 54.54 38.69
CA GLN A 200 -6.71 55.73 38.40
C GLN A 200 -7.53 57.02 38.38
N SER A 201 -8.75 57.00 37.81
CA SER A 201 -9.67 58.14 37.84
C SER A 201 -10.05 58.54 39.27
N LEU A 202 -10.39 57.56 40.11
CA LEU A 202 -10.71 57.81 41.51
C LEU A 202 -9.51 58.32 42.31
N LEU A 203 -8.29 57.86 41.99
CA LEU A 203 -7.08 58.38 42.60
C LEU A 203 -6.84 59.85 42.20
N SER A 204 -7.02 60.22 40.93
CA SER A 204 -6.92 61.62 40.50
C SER A 204 -8.02 62.48 41.12
N GLU A 205 -9.26 62.01 41.19
CA GLU A 205 -10.36 62.72 41.86
C GLU A 205 -10.06 62.93 43.35
N ARG A 206 -9.47 61.92 44.02
CA ARG A 206 -9.03 62.05 45.41
C ARG A 206 -7.89 63.06 45.55
N GLU A 207 -6.95 63.11 44.64
CA GLU A 207 -5.85 64.10 44.63
C GLU A 207 -6.37 65.51 44.40
N ASP A 208 -7.31 65.70 43.46
CA ASP A 208 -7.99 66.98 43.23
C ASP A 208 -8.75 67.44 44.48
N LEU A 209 -9.52 66.54 45.11
CA LEU A 209 -10.20 66.82 46.38
C LEU A 209 -9.21 67.10 47.52
N GLY A 210 -8.06 66.42 47.53
CA GLY A 210 -6.96 66.70 48.46
C GLY A 210 -6.42 68.11 48.29
N SER A 211 -6.14 68.54 47.04
CA SER A 211 -5.69 69.89 46.75
C SER A 211 -6.74 70.95 47.12
N ALA A 212 -8.03 70.67 46.86
CA ALA A 212 -9.13 71.55 47.25
C ALA A 212 -9.28 71.65 48.78
N LEU A 213 -9.02 70.56 49.51
CA LEU A 213 -8.99 70.56 50.96
C LEU A 213 -7.82 71.40 51.47
N ASP A 214 -6.61 71.22 50.92
CA ASP A 214 -5.42 71.99 51.29
C ASP A 214 -5.67 73.50 51.06
N GLU A 215 -6.21 73.89 49.90
CA GLU A 215 -6.60 75.28 49.63
C GLU A 215 -7.65 75.81 50.63
N ALA A 216 -8.63 74.98 51.00
CA ALA A 216 -9.63 75.36 52.00
C ALA A 216 -8.99 75.54 53.39
N THR A 217 -8.03 74.69 53.76
CA THR A 217 -7.29 74.84 55.01
C THR A 217 -6.44 76.11 55.01
N ASP A 218 -5.76 76.44 53.91
CA ASP A 218 -5.01 77.70 53.77
C ASP A 218 -5.93 78.92 53.89
N ARG A 219 -7.12 78.87 53.26
CA ARG A 219 -8.14 79.93 53.41
C ARG A 219 -8.59 80.08 54.87
N ILE A 220 -8.81 78.99 55.58
CA ILE A 220 -9.17 79.01 57.01
C ILE A 220 -8.04 79.68 57.81
N VAL A 221 -6.79 79.27 57.61
CA VAL A 221 -5.63 79.86 58.31
C VAL A 221 -5.52 81.36 58.04
N MET A 222 -5.73 81.80 56.79
CA MET A 222 -5.72 83.22 56.43
C MET A 222 -6.86 84.00 57.07
N LEU A 223 -8.07 83.44 57.14
CA LEU A 223 -9.21 84.05 57.81
C LEU A 223 -8.99 84.13 59.33
N GLU A 224 -8.44 83.08 59.95
CA GLU A 224 -8.07 83.11 61.36
C GLU A 224 -7.00 84.17 61.65
N HIS A 225 -5.99 84.34 60.79
CA HIS A 225 -5.01 85.41 60.95
C HIS A 225 -5.67 86.79 60.88
N LYS A 226 -6.54 87.03 59.89
CA LYS A 226 -7.29 88.29 59.76
C LYS A 226 -8.20 88.54 60.97
N ALA A 227 -8.85 87.51 61.50
CA ALA A 227 -9.66 87.62 62.70
C ALA A 227 -8.82 88.02 63.92
N ARG A 228 -7.66 87.37 64.15
CA ARG A 228 -6.72 87.76 65.22
C ARG A 228 -6.21 89.19 65.05
N GLU A 229 -5.92 89.61 63.82
CA GLU A 229 -5.47 90.98 63.53
C GLU A 229 -6.58 92.01 63.79
N GLN A 230 -7.82 91.72 63.39
CA GLN A 230 -9.00 92.55 63.70
C GLN A 230 -9.27 92.60 65.21
N GLU A 231 -9.14 91.48 65.92
CA GLU A 231 -9.22 91.45 67.39
C GLU A 231 -8.15 92.35 68.03
N LEU A 232 -6.90 92.29 67.54
CA LEU A 232 -5.82 93.17 67.98
C LEU A 232 -6.12 94.65 67.68
N GLN A 233 -6.65 94.98 66.50
CA GLN A 233 -7.06 96.33 66.13
C GLN A 233 -8.20 96.83 67.02
N LEU A 234 -9.21 96.00 67.28
CA LEU A 234 -10.29 96.32 68.21
C LEU A 234 -9.74 96.56 69.62
N HIS A 235 -8.80 95.73 70.09
CA HIS A 235 -8.13 95.95 71.37
C HIS A 235 -7.25 97.21 71.41
N GLN A 236 -6.66 97.63 70.29
CA GLN A 236 -5.92 98.89 70.19
C GLN A 236 -6.88 100.08 70.22
N ALA A 237 -7.93 100.07 69.40
CA ALA A 237 -8.97 101.10 69.39
C ALA A 237 -9.67 101.23 70.75
N GLN A 238 -9.91 100.11 71.44
CA GLN A 238 -10.42 100.11 72.82
C GLN A 238 -9.46 100.83 73.77
N ARG A 239 -8.16 100.54 73.71
CA ARG A 239 -7.14 101.23 74.51
C ARG A 239 -7.06 102.72 74.18
N GLU A 240 -7.08 103.10 72.91
CA GLU A 240 -7.11 104.51 72.49
C GLU A 240 -8.36 105.23 72.99
N ILE A 241 -9.53 104.58 72.93
CA ILE A 241 -10.77 105.13 73.50
C ILE A 241 -10.65 105.28 75.02
N GLU A 242 -10.04 104.34 75.73
CA GLU A 242 -9.78 104.44 77.17
C GLU A 242 -8.83 105.60 77.48
N GLU A 243 -7.75 105.79 76.71
CA GLU A 243 -6.83 106.92 76.83
C GLU A 243 -7.52 108.26 76.53
N LEU A 244 -8.32 108.34 75.46
CA LEU A 244 -9.12 109.51 75.13
C LEU A 244 -10.17 109.80 76.20
N ARG A 245 -10.80 108.78 76.78
CA ARG A 245 -11.73 108.92 77.92
C ARG A 245 -11.00 109.38 79.17
N ALA A 246 -9.81 108.88 79.46
CA ALA A 246 -8.99 109.29 80.60
C ALA A 246 -8.50 110.73 80.46
N THR A 247 -8.02 111.11 79.27
CA THR A 247 -7.63 112.49 78.96
C THR A 247 -8.81 113.44 78.99
N ASN A 248 -9.95 113.10 78.39
CA ASN A 248 -11.20 113.85 78.54
C ASN A 248 -11.66 113.94 79.99
N GLY A 249 -11.49 112.88 80.78
CA GLY A 249 -11.72 112.89 82.23
C GLY A 249 -10.84 113.91 82.93
N SER A 250 -9.53 113.91 82.66
CA SER A 250 -8.57 114.88 83.22
C SER A 250 -8.82 116.32 82.75
N LEU A 251 -9.28 116.51 81.50
CA LEU A 251 -9.70 117.80 80.97
C LEU A 251 -11.03 118.24 81.60
N GLY A 252 -11.95 117.30 81.84
CA GLY A 252 -13.19 117.48 82.58
C GLY A 252 -12.91 117.92 84.02
N GLU A 253 -12.00 117.24 84.73
CA GLU A 253 -11.52 117.64 86.06
C GLU A 253 -10.85 119.02 86.02
N ARG A 254 -10.06 119.34 84.98
CA ARG A 254 -9.49 120.68 84.80
C ARG A 254 -10.55 121.75 84.54
N ILE A 255 -11.58 121.45 83.75
CA ILE A 255 -12.74 122.33 83.54
C ILE A 255 -13.54 122.47 84.83
N GLU A 256 -13.71 121.41 85.61
CA GLU A 256 -14.40 121.43 86.90
C GLU A 256 -13.62 122.24 87.93
N VAL A 257 -12.29 122.14 87.94
CA VAL A 257 -11.39 122.99 88.75
C VAL A 257 -11.42 124.45 88.27
N LEU A 258 -11.39 124.72 86.96
CA LEU A 258 -11.55 126.08 86.42
C LEU A 258 -12.94 126.66 86.72
N SER A 259 -13.98 125.83 86.61
CA SER A 259 -15.37 126.16 86.95
C SER A 259 -15.56 126.35 88.46
N ALA A 260 -14.73 125.73 89.29
CA ALA A 260 -14.75 125.91 90.75
C ALA A 260 -14.00 127.18 91.22
N HIS A 261 -13.09 127.75 90.40
CA HIS A 261 -12.29 128.94 90.76
C HIS A 261 -12.84 130.27 90.21
N SER A 262 -13.94 130.25 89.47
CA SER A 262 -14.68 131.46 89.09
C SER A 262 -16.10 131.40 89.65
N SER A 263 -16.32 132.02 90.81
CA SER A 263 -17.64 132.19 91.42
C SER A 263 -18.21 133.57 91.07
N SER A 264 -19.55 133.61 90.86
CA SER A 264 -20.47 134.76 90.74
C SER A 264 -20.94 135.16 89.30
N PRO A 265 -22.14 135.75 89.12
CA PRO A 265 -23.33 135.03 88.67
C PRO A 265 -24.12 135.74 87.54
N GLY A 266 -24.83 135.03 86.66
CA GLY A 266 -25.81 135.72 85.81
C GLY A 266 -26.51 134.86 84.73
N PRO A 267 -27.79 135.13 84.41
CA PRO A 267 -28.71 134.24 83.69
C PRO A 267 -28.90 134.65 82.20
N ARG A 268 -29.79 133.95 81.46
CA ARG A 268 -30.33 134.22 80.08
C ARG A 268 -29.57 133.51 78.93
N SER A 269 -30.18 133.11 77.80
CA SER A 269 -31.56 133.18 77.28
C SER A 269 -31.69 132.17 76.13
N LEU A 270 -32.88 131.59 75.96
CA LEU A 270 -33.45 131.21 74.67
C LEU A 270 -33.38 132.40 73.70
N LEU A 271 -32.56 132.28 72.66
CA LEU A 271 -32.42 133.05 71.41
C LEU A 271 -31.26 132.30 70.71
N GLN A 272 -31.26 131.82 69.49
CA GLN A 272 -32.05 131.99 68.28
C GLN A 272 -31.33 131.00 67.32
N GLU A 273 -31.99 129.99 66.79
CA GLU A 273 -32.38 129.96 65.38
C GLU A 273 -31.40 130.60 64.39
N MET A 274 -31.14 129.82 63.33
CA MET A 274 -30.64 130.15 62.00
C MET A 274 -29.12 130.12 61.73
N GLU A 275 -28.86 129.49 60.59
CA GLU A 275 -27.72 129.58 59.68
C GLU A 275 -26.51 128.69 60.01
N CYS A 276 -26.29 127.57 59.33
CA CYS A 276 -26.14 127.28 57.88
C CYS A 276 -24.68 127.26 57.43
N ASP A 277 -24.43 126.29 56.55
CA ASP A 277 -23.41 126.18 55.51
C ASP A 277 -22.06 125.54 55.86
N ASP A 278 -21.42 124.78 54.97
CA ASP A 278 -21.81 123.92 53.84
C ASP A 278 -20.51 123.35 53.24
N THR A 279 -20.64 122.48 52.23
CA THR A 279 -19.63 121.94 51.27
C THR A 279 -18.89 120.67 51.70
N SER A 280 -18.90 119.56 50.94
CA SER A 280 -19.36 119.29 49.57
C SER A 280 -19.54 117.78 49.40
N SER A 281 -20.73 117.34 48.95
CA SER A 281 -21.06 116.93 47.56
C SER A 281 -20.69 115.47 47.30
N GLU A 282 -21.44 114.59 46.65
CA GLU A 282 -22.69 114.50 45.86
C GLU A 282 -22.71 113.00 45.42
N SER A 283 -23.73 112.30 44.93
CA SER A 283 -25.12 112.56 44.59
C SER A 283 -25.78 111.20 44.34
N GLU A 284 -27.06 111.13 44.71
CA GLU A 284 -28.19 110.50 43.98
C GLU A 284 -28.18 108.97 43.68
N LEU A 285 -29.21 108.14 43.89
CA LEU A 285 -30.60 108.13 44.38
C LEU A 285 -31.47 107.30 43.39
N ILE A 286 -31.80 106.07 43.83
CA ILE A 286 -33.12 105.35 43.77
C ILE A 286 -33.71 104.99 42.34
N PRO A 287 -34.82 104.21 42.19
CA PRO A 287 -34.86 102.73 42.04
C PRO A 287 -35.87 102.16 40.99
N HIS A 288 -36.10 100.83 41.09
CA HIS A 288 -37.37 100.06 41.00
C HIS A 288 -37.56 99.06 39.83
N ASN A 289 -37.69 97.81 40.26
CA ASN A 289 -38.72 96.79 39.96
C ASN A 289 -38.97 96.21 38.55
N ASP A 290 -38.79 94.89 38.52
CA ASP A 290 -39.70 93.82 38.07
C ASP A 290 -39.95 93.47 36.58
N SER A 291 -39.83 92.15 36.38
CA SER A 291 -40.66 91.25 35.54
C SER A 291 -40.29 90.96 34.08
N SER A 292 -40.05 89.65 33.85
CA SER A 292 -40.50 88.83 32.69
C SER A 292 -39.72 89.04 31.37
N SER A 293 -39.50 88.09 30.45
CA SER A 293 -39.81 86.67 30.24
C SER A 293 -39.18 86.31 28.87
N GLU A 294 -38.74 85.06 28.66
CA GLU A 294 -38.66 84.34 27.35
C GLU A 294 -37.72 84.92 26.25
N GLN A 295 -37.15 84.20 25.27
CA GLN A 295 -37.09 82.80 24.83
C GLN A 295 -35.95 82.69 23.79
N LEU A 296 -35.35 81.49 23.68
CA LEU A 296 -34.87 80.78 22.48
C LEU A 296 -34.38 81.58 21.24
N ASP A 297 -33.17 81.32 20.72
CA ASP A 297 -32.91 80.30 19.67
C ASP A 297 -31.44 80.30 19.18
N GLY A 298 -30.96 79.15 18.67
CA GLY A 298 -30.16 79.13 17.42
C GLY A 298 -28.61 79.19 17.42
N VAL A 299 -27.93 78.10 17.80
CA VAL A 299 -27.19 77.19 16.87
C VAL A 299 -25.94 77.70 16.05
N ILE A 300 -24.78 77.05 16.31
CA ILE A 300 -23.59 76.69 15.45
C ILE A 300 -22.20 77.33 15.76
N LEU A 301 -21.36 76.49 16.40
CA LEU A 301 -19.99 76.05 16.00
C LEU A 301 -18.87 77.10 15.84
N CYS A 302 -17.84 77.07 16.70
CA CYS A 302 -16.58 76.33 16.44
C CYS A 302 -15.58 76.44 17.61
N LYS A 303 -14.69 75.45 17.66
CA LYS A 303 -13.67 75.10 18.65
C LYS A 303 -12.56 76.15 18.82
N TYR A 304 -12.03 76.32 20.03
CA TYR A 304 -10.68 75.92 20.48
C TYR A 304 -10.22 76.73 21.72
N SER A 305 -9.55 76.01 22.62
CA SER A 305 -8.52 76.48 23.57
C SER A 305 -8.91 77.28 24.81
N LYS A 306 -8.60 76.67 25.96
CA LYS A 306 -8.58 77.20 27.32
C LYS A 306 -7.65 78.41 27.46
N PHE A 307 -8.17 79.48 28.06
CA PHE A 307 -7.49 80.60 28.73
C PHE A 307 -8.54 81.06 29.78
N SER A 308 -8.31 81.35 31.05
CA SER A 308 -7.17 81.44 31.96
C SER A 308 -7.77 81.64 33.37
N GLN A 309 -6.91 81.66 34.39
CA GLN A 309 -7.09 82.30 35.70
C GLN A 309 -7.69 81.49 36.85
N HIS A 310 -6.79 80.97 37.67
CA HIS A 310 -6.71 81.28 39.11
C HIS A 310 -5.22 81.58 39.38
N SER A 311 -4.80 82.40 40.33
CA SER A 311 -5.44 83.33 41.23
C SER A 311 -4.26 83.95 41.99
N SER A 312 -4.14 85.26 41.95
CA SER A 312 -3.19 86.03 42.74
C SER A 312 -3.60 85.96 44.22
N PHE A 313 -2.96 85.10 45.00
CA PHE A 313 -2.80 85.33 46.45
C PHE A 313 -1.52 84.65 46.95
N CYS A 314 -0.37 85.02 46.37
CA CYS A 314 0.93 84.64 46.91
C CYS A 314 1.28 85.58 48.07
N GLN A 315 1.37 84.99 49.26
CA GLN A 315 2.03 85.54 50.44
C GLN A 315 3.29 86.32 50.05
N VAL A 316 3.30 87.60 50.42
CA VAL A 316 4.43 88.54 50.27
C VAL A 316 5.71 88.01 50.96
N GLY A 317 5.61 87.00 51.83
CA GLY A 317 6.74 86.27 52.42
C GLY A 317 7.46 85.32 51.47
N LEU A 318 6.75 84.46 50.73
CA LEU A 318 7.36 83.49 49.79
C LEU A 318 7.89 84.17 48.53
N LEU A 319 7.23 85.24 48.06
CA LEU A 319 7.80 86.04 46.98
C LEU A 319 9.06 86.78 47.45
N SER A 320 9.15 87.21 48.71
CA SER A 320 10.38 87.77 49.29
C SER A 320 11.47 86.72 49.46
N GLU A 321 11.13 85.49 49.84
CA GLU A 321 12.07 84.36 49.94
C GLU A 321 12.57 83.93 48.56
N ILE A 322 11.68 83.79 47.58
CA ILE A 322 12.01 83.44 46.19
C ILE A 322 12.71 84.62 45.51
N VAL A 323 12.35 85.87 45.79
CA VAL A 323 13.10 87.04 45.29
C VAL A 323 14.45 87.15 46.00
N LYS A 324 14.61 86.72 47.26
CA LYS A 324 15.91 86.63 47.95
C LYS A 324 16.76 85.47 47.43
N GLU A 325 16.16 84.32 47.13
CA GLU A 325 16.84 83.17 46.53
C GLU A 325 17.17 83.43 45.07
N LEU A 326 16.30 84.09 44.30
CA LEU A 326 16.59 84.59 42.96
C LEU A 326 17.58 85.74 43.02
N SER A 327 17.54 86.63 44.02
CA SER A 327 18.56 87.67 44.20
C SER A 327 19.89 87.05 44.57
N LYS A 328 19.94 85.99 45.40
CA LYS A 328 21.15 85.21 45.66
C LYS A 328 21.64 84.49 44.42
N LEU A 329 20.78 83.82 43.64
CA LEU A 329 21.16 83.14 42.40
C LEU A 329 21.62 84.14 41.34
N ILE A 330 20.93 85.27 41.19
CA ILE A 330 21.31 86.36 40.30
C ILE A 330 22.62 86.98 40.79
N GLN A 331 22.81 87.15 42.09
CA GLN A 331 24.05 87.67 42.66
C GLN A 331 25.17 86.62 42.66
N GLU A 332 24.89 85.32 42.58
CA GLU A 332 25.85 84.23 42.42
C GLU A 332 26.24 84.06 40.95
N VAL A 333 25.31 84.22 40.01
CA VAL A 333 25.56 84.28 38.56
C VAL A 333 26.28 85.59 38.19
N LEU A 334 25.89 86.72 38.79
CA LEU A 334 26.58 87.99 38.64
C LEU A 334 27.93 87.96 39.36
N SER A 335 28.08 87.32 40.52
CA SER A 335 29.41 87.11 41.14
C SER A 335 30.29 86.17 40.31
N ARG A 336 29.74 85.14 39.65
CA ARG A 336 30.45 84.32 38.65
C ARG A 336 30.77 85.10 37.36
N ARG A 337 30.05 86.19 37.07
CA ARG A 337 30.27 87.06 35.90
C ARG A 337 31.19 88.25 36.19
N GLU A 338 31.16 88.79 37.41
CA GLU A 338 31.89 89.97 37.90
C GLU A 338 33.23 89.61 38.55
N SER A 339 33.47 88.33 38.86
CA SER A 339 34.82 87.78 39.11
C SER A 339 35.58 87.44 37.82
N ARG A 340 35.11 87.91 36.64
CA ARG A 340 35.96 88.04 35.44
C ARG A 340 36.61 89.43 35.46
N PRO A 341 37.91 89.54 35.73
CA PRO A 341 38.63 90.77 35.43
C PRO A 341 38.59 90.95 33.91
N SER A 342 38.15 92.12 33.48
CA SER A 342 38.36 92.62 32.12
C SER A 342 39.86 92.85 31.90
N SER A 343 40.63 91.77 31.74
CA SER A 343 41.99 91.71 31.18
C SER A 343 42.46 90.25 31.10
N SER A 344 42.89 89.83 29.91
CA SER A 344 43.48 88.55 29.51
C SER A 344 42.52 87.44 29.02
N SER A 345 42.62 87.18 27.72
CA SER A 345 41.92 86.16 26.94
C SER A 345 42.42 84.74 27.20
N SER A 346 42.52 84.26 28.45
CA SER A 346 43.05 82.91 28.72
C SER A 346 42.28 82.02 29.71
N SER A 347 41.48 82.52 30.66
CA SER A 347 40.86 81.65 31.69
C SER A 347 39.47 81.09 31.37
N GLY A 348 38.80 81.58 30.32
CA GLY A 348 37.58 80.95 29.80
C GLY A 348 37.88 79.72 28.95
N ILE A 349 39.06 79.75 28.31
CA ILE A 349 39.60 78.65 27.51
C ILE A 349 39.92 77.46 28.42
N ASP A 350 40.42 77.66 29.64
CA ASP A 350 40.75 76.55 30.56
C ASP A 350 39.51 75.74 31.00
N LEU A 351 38.37 76.37 31.29
CA LEU A 351 37.14 75.66 31.68
C LEU A 351 36.44 74.99 30.47
N GLU A 352 36.51 75.63 29.30
CA GLU A 352 36.01 75.09 28.04
C GLU A 352 36.86 73.88 27.59
N LEU A 353 38.19 73.97 27.73
CA LEU A 353 39.12 72.85 27.52
C LEU A 353 38.91 71.69 28.48
N GLU A 354 38.55 71.95 29.75
CA GLU A 354 38.29 70.91 30.73
C GLU A 354 36.97 70.16 30.44
N LEU A 355 35.92 70.90 30.03
CA LEU A 355 34.67 70.30 29.56
C LEU A 355 34.86 69.53 28.26
N GLU A 356 35.64 70.06 27.31
CA GLU A 356 36.03 69.36 26.09
C GLU A 356 36.83 68.09 26.39
N ALA A 357 37.74 68.13 27.38
CA ALA A 357 38.49 66.97 27.82
C ALA A 357 37.60 65.91 28.50
N GLU A 358 36.57 66.31 29.26
CA GLU A 358 35.56 65.38 29.79
C GLU A 358 34.68 64.78 28.69
N LEU A 359 34.26 65.58 27.71
CA LEU A 359 33.47 65.13 26.57
C LEU A 359 34.28 64.18 25.68
N HIS A 360 35.56 64.45 25.45
CA HIS A 360 36.48 63.51 24.79
C HIS A 360 36.67 62.22 25.58
N ARG A 361 36.84 62.28 26.91
CA ARG A 361 36.92 61.08 27.77
C ARG A 361 35.62 60.25 27.72
N ALA A 362 34.46 60.92 27.71
CA ALA A 362 33.16 60.27 27.57
C ALA A 362 33.01 59.63 26.18
N ASN A 363 33.37 60.33 25.10
CA ASN A 363 33.38 59.80 23.74
C ASN A 363 34.32 58.60 23.60
N GLU A 364 35.54 58.67 24.15
CA GLU A 364 36.47 57.55 24.15
C GLU A 364 35.91 56.33 24.90
N SER A 365 35.17 56.55 25.99
CA SER A 365 34.52 55.45 26.71
C SER A 365 33.32 54.87 25.97
N LEU A 366 32.53 55.70 25.28
CA LEU A 366 31.47 55.25 24.38
C LEU A 366 32.04 54.46 23.21
N GLU A 367 33.09 54.94 22.55
CA GLU A 367 33.74 54.20 21.48
C GLU A 367 34.33 52.87 21.96
N LYS A 368 34.86 52.80 23.19
CA LYS A 368 35.33 51.54 23.79
C LYS A 368 34.16 50.57 24.02
N LEU A 369 33.03 51.05 24.55
CA LEU A 369 31.82 50.23 24.73
C LEU A 369 31.25 49.78 23.38
N GLN A 370 31.31 50.62 22.35
CA GLN A 370 30.85 50.31 21.01
C GLN A 370 31.71 49.21 20.37
N ARG A 371 33.05 49.31 20.48
CA ARG A 371 33.97 48.25 20.06
C ARG A 371 33.72 46.93 20.80
N GLN A 372 33.44 46.98 22.11
CA GLN A 372 33.09 45.78 22.89
C GLN A 372 31.75 45.17 22.44
N LEU A 373 30.78 45.99 22.04
CA LEU A 373 29.50 45.52 21.53
C LEU A 373 29.69 44.83 20.18
N ASP A 374 30.47 45.43 19.27
CA ASP A 374 30.81 44.85 17.97
C ASP A 374 31.57 43.51 18.12
N GLU A 375 32.54 43.43 19.04
CA GLU A 375 33.25 42.18 19.36
C GLU A 375 32.28 41.09 19.86
N ARG A 376 31.32 41.45 20.72
CA ARG A 376 30.29 40.53 21.22
C ARG A 376 29.31 40.09 20.13
N GLU A 377 28.96 40.98 19.22
CA GLU A 377 28.14 40.65 18.06
C GLU A 377 28.86 39.68 17.11
N GLU A 378 30.17 39.85 16.88
CA GLU A 378 30.95 38.90 16.09
C GLU A 378 31.10 37.54 16.80
N GLU A 379 31.31 37.52 18.11
CA GLU A 379 31.32 36.29 18.90
C GLU A 379 29.96 35.55 18.83
N LEU A 380 28.86 36.29 18.89
CA LEU A 380 27.51 35.74 18.71
C LEU A 380 27.34 35.17 17.31
N LYS A 381 27.79 35.88 16.25
CA LYS A 381 27.75 35.38 14.86
C LYS A 381 28.53 34.07 14.72
N ARG A 382 29.76 34.00 15.24
CA ARG A 382 30.57 32.76 15.23
C ARG A 382 29.88 31.62 15.98
N LYS A 383 29.24 31.90 17.12
CA LYS A 383 28.46 30.89 17.86
C LYS A 383 27.22 30.45 17.09
N THR A 384 26.51 31.35 16.42
CA THR A 384 25.35 30.98 15.59
C THR A 384 25.76 30.12 14.40
N GLU A 385 26.89 30.40 13.76
CA GLU A 385 27.45 29.58 12.69
C GLU A 385 27.82 28.17 13.19
N GLN A 386 28.48 28.07 14.35
CA GLN A 386 28.79 26.78 14.98
C GLN A 386 27.52 25.98 15.34
N VAL A 387 26.49 26.65 15.85
CA VAL A 387 25.20 26.01 16.11
C VAL A 387 24.60 25.48 14.82
N MET A 388 24.57 26.27 13.74
CA MET A 388 24.07 25.82 12.44
C MET A 388 24.87 24.62 11.89
N GLU A 389 26.21 24.65 12.00
CA GLU A 389 27.06 23.53 11.57
C GLU A 389 26.78 22.26 12.38
N LEU A 390 26.67 22.37 13.71
CA LEU A 390 26.34 21.24 14.58
C LEU A 390 24.93 20.71 14.31
N THR A 391 23.95 21.58 14.08
CA THR A 391 22.58 21.18 13.70
C THR A 391 22.57 20.45 12.36
N SER A 392 23.35 20.91 11.38
CA SER A 392 23.49 20.22 10.09
C SER A 392 24.12 18.83 10.26
N LYS A 393 25.20 18.72 11.04
CA LYS A 393 25.84 17.42 11.34
C LYS A 393 24.89 16.47 12.05
N LEU A 394 24.12 16.96 13.01
CA LEU A 394 23.14 16.17 13.75
C LEU A 394 22.01 15.67 12.84
N SER A 395 21.52 16.52 11.94
CA SER A 395 20.53 16.13 10.92
C SER A 395 21.04 15.05 9.96
N VAL A 396 22.32 15.08 9.58
CA VAL A 396 22.92 14.04 8.72
C VAL A 396 23.03 12.73 9.49
N GLN A 397 23.51 12.77 10.74
CA GLN A 397 23.60 11.58 11.58
C GLN A 397 22.23 10.96 11.87
N ASP A 398 21.19 11.76 12.08
CA ASP A 398 19.82 11.26 12.25
C ASP A 398 19.31 10.55 10.98
N ALA A 399 19.64 11.07 9.79
CA ALA A 399 19.28 10.43 8.52
C ALA A 399 20.05 9.11 8.30
N GLU A 400 21.33 9.07 8.63
CA GLU A 400 22.15 7.84 8.58
C GLU A 400 21.63 6.78 9.56
N LEU A 401 21.30 7.17 10.79
CA LEU A 401 20.70 6.28 11.78
C LEU A 401 19.35 5.74 11.30
N ALA A 402 18.50 6.60 10.73
CA ALA A 402 17.23 6.18 10.15
C ALA A 402 17.44 5.15 9.02
N GLY A 403 18.41 5.40 8.12
CA GLY A 403 18.78 4.46 7.07
C GLY A 403 19.22 3.10 7.60
N ILE A 404 20.13 3.08 8.59
CA ILE A 404 20.59 1.85 9.24
C ILE A 404 19.44 1.11 9.94
N THR A 405 18.52 1.85 10.59
CA THR A 405 17.35 1.22 11.22
C THR A 405 16.43 0.57 10.19
N GLU A 406 16.20 1.21 9.05
CA GLU A 406 15.36 0.67 7.98
C GLU A 406 15.98 -0.57 7.33
N GLU A 407 17.30 -0.57 7.08
CA GLU A 407 18.02 -1.75 6.59
C GLU A 407 17.94 -2.93 7.56
N ARG A 408 18.08 -2.68 8.86
CA ARG A 408 17.96 -3.71 9.90
C ARG A 408 16.53 -4.26 9.99
N ASP A 409 15.52 -3.41 9.82
CA ASP A 409 14.12 -3.84 9.85
C ASP A 409 13.74 -4.62 8.58
N ARG A 410 14.28 -4.24 7.41
CA ARG A 410 14.19 -5.05 6.17
C ARG A 410 14.84 -6.42 6.33
N ALA A 411 16.06 -6.49 6.88
CA ALA A 411 16.74 -7.76 7.12
C ALA A 411 15.98 -8.66 8.11
N ARG A 412 15.33 -8.07 9.13
CA ARG A 412 14.46 -8.82 10.06
C ARG A 412 13.23 -9.39 9.37
N THR A 413 12.55 -8.60 8.56
CA THR A 413 11.35 -9.05 7.83
C THR A 413 11.67 -10.15 6.81
N ASP A 414 12.81 -10.05 6.12
CA ASP A 414 13.29 -11.12 5.24
C ASP A 414 13.59 -12.42 6.01
N LEU A 415 14.16 -12.32 7.20
CA LEU A 415 14.41 -13.48 8.06
C LEU A 415 13.10 -14.13 8.55
N GLU A 416 12.12 -13.32 8.95
CA GLU A 416 10.79 -13.83 9.36
C GLU A 416 10.06 -14.50 8.19
N ASN A 417 10.09 -13.89 7.00
CA ASN A 417 9.48 -14.45 5.79
C ASN A 417 10.16 -15.74 5.33
N THR A 418 11.49 -15.84 5.45
CA THR A 418 12.22 -17.07 5.13
C THR A 418 11.93 -18.20 6.13
N HIS A 419 11.78 -17.89 7.43
CA HIS A 419 11.34 -18.87 8.43
C HIS A 419 9.92 -19.37 8.16
N LEU A 420 8.99 -18.46 7.84
CA LEU A 420 7.62 -18.83 7.45
C LEU A 420 7.61 -19.72 6.20
N SER A 421 8.43 -19.40 5.19
CA SER A 421 8.54 -20.24 3.99
C SER A 421 9.07 -21.65 4.29
N ARG A 422 9.98 -21.79 5.25
CA ARG A 422 10.52 -23.08 5.67
C ARG A 422 9.49 -23.88 6.44
N ASP A 423 8.74 -23.26 7.33
CA ASP A 423 7.68 -23.91 8.10
C ASP A 423 6.53 -24.36 7.20
N GLU A 424 6.17 -23.56 6.19
CA GLU A 424 5.21 -23.94 5.16
C GLU A 424 5.67 -25.14 4.31
N VAL A 425 6.96 -25.20 3.95
CA VAL A 425 7.54 -26.34 3.23
C VAL A 425 7.50 -27.61 4.08
N VAL A 426 7.81 -27.50 5.38
CA VAL A 426 7.72 -28.61 6.33
C VAL A 426 6.26 -29.09 6.47
N HIS A 427 5.31 -28.16 6.56
CA HIS A 427 3.90 -28.50 6.69
C HIS A 427 3.36 -29.22 5.45
N LYS A 428 3.70 -28.74 4.24
CA LYS A 428 3.37 -29.40 2.98
C LYS A 428 3.99 -30.80 2.89
N ALA A 429 5.22 -30.98 3.37
CA ALA A 429 5.87 -32.29 3.41
C ALA A 429 5.16 -33.26 4.36
N TRP A 430 4.64 -32.79 5.50
CA TRP A 430 3.83 -33.61 6.40
C TRP A 430 2.50 -34.02 5.77
N GLU A 431 1.80 -33.10 5.10
CA GLU A 431 0.56 -33.43 4.38
C GLU A 431 0.76 -34.47 3.27
N VAL A 432 1.85 -34.35 2.50
CA VAL A 432 2.19 -35.34 1.47
C VAL A 432 2.48 -36.71 2.10
N ARG A 433 3.22 -36.75 3.20
CA ARG A 433 3.45 -37.99 3.95
C ARG A 433 2.13 -38.60 4.44
N ASP A 434 1.28 -37.80 5.06
CA ASP A 434 0.06 -38.29 5.70
C ASP A 434 -0.95 -38.78 4.65
N THR A 435 -1.05 -38.10 3.51
CA THR A 435 -1.86 -38.55 2.37
C THR A 435 -1.31 -39.83 1.74
N ALA A 436 0.01 -39.98 1.62
CA ALA A 436 0.64 -41.21 1.16
C ALA A 436 0.39 -42.38 2.12
N VAL A 437 0.50 -42.14 3.44
CA VAL A 437 0.19 -43.14 4.47
C VAL A 437 -1.28 -43.54 4.41
N ALA A 438 -2.21 -42.60 4.25
CA ALA A 438 -3.63 -42.89 4.09
C ALA A 438 -3.90 -43.78 2.87
N ARG A 439 -3.31 -43.46 1.70
CA ARG A 439 -3.43 -44.28 0.48
C ARG A 439 -2.86 -45.68 0.68
N LYS A 440 -1.70 -45.80 1.32
CA LYS A 440 -1.10 -47.10 1.65
C LYS A 440 -2.06 -47.94 2.50
N ASN A 441 -2.61 -47.37 3.57
CA ASN A 441 -3.54 -48.08 4.46
C ASN A 441 -4.80 -48.55 3.72
N VAL A 442 -5.34 -47.74 2.80
CA VAL A 442 -6.50 -48.13 1.96
C VAL A 442 -6.17 -49.34 1.10
N ILE A 443 -5.03 -49.32 0.41
CA ILE A 443 -4.60 -50.43 -0.44
C ILE A 443 -4.32 -51.68 0.39
N GLU A 444 -3.72 -51.54 1.58
CA GLU A 444 -3.51 -52.68 2.50
C GLU A 444 -4.83 -53.31 2.95
N ILE A 445 -5.86 -52.49 3.21
CA ILE A 445 -7.21 -52.99 3.54
C ILE A 445 -7.83 -53.70 2.34
N GLU A 446 -7.72 -53.16 1.13
CA GLU A 446 -8.23 -53.80 -0.10
C GLU A 446 -7.52 -55.12 -0.38
N LEU A 447 -6.20 -55.16 -0.21
CA LEU A 447 -5.42 -56.39 -0.34
C LEU A 447 -5.84 -57.44 0.69
N ALA A 448 -6.10 -57.04 1.94
CA ALA A 448 -6.62 -57.95 2.95
C ALA A 448 -8.00 -58.51 2.57
N LYS A 449 -8.89 -57.68 2.00
CA LYS A 449 -10.20 -58.12 1.49
C LYS A 449 -10.06 -59.13 0.36
N THR A 450 -9.28 -58.82 -0.68
CA THR A 450 -9.07 -59.77 -1.80
C THR A 450 -8.48 -61.09 -1.33
N ARG A 451 -7.58 -61.07 -0.33
CA ARG A 451 -7.05 -62.29 0.29
C ARG A 451 -8.14 -63.10 0.98
N ILE A 452 -9.05 -62.45 1.69
CA ILE A 452 -10.21 -63.12 2.31
C ILE A 452 -11.11 -63.72 1.23
N ASP A 453 -11.41 -62.99 0.16
CA ASP A 453 -12.25 -63.46 -0.95
C ASP A 453 -11.65 -64.71 -1.63
N VAL A 454 -10.33 -64.72 -1.86
CA VAL A 454 -9.60 -65.89 -2.40
C VAL A 454 -9.67 -67.07 -1.43
N MET A 455 -9.49 -66.83 -0.12
CA MET A 455 -9.62 -67.89 0.89
C MET A 455 -11.05 -68.47 0.91
N GLN A 456 -12.08 -67.62 0.78
CA GLN A 456 -13.47 -68.04 0.72
C GLN A 456 -13.77 -68.85 -0.56
N ALA A 457 -13.30 -68.39 -1.72
CA ALA A 457 -13.44 -69.11 -2.98
C ALA A 457 -12.75 -70.49 -2.94
N ASN A 458 -11.56 -70.57 -2.34
CA ASN A 458 -10.87 -71.84 -2.15
C ASN A 458 -11.64 -72.79 -1.21
N SER A 459 -12.25 -72.27 -0.14
CA SER A 459 -13.11 -73.06 0.75
C SER A 459 -14.31 -73.62 -0.01
N GLN A 460 -14.99 -72.79 -0.80
CA GLN A 460 -16.13 -73.21 -1.62
C GLN A 460 -15.73 -74.27 -2.66
N LEU A 461 -14.55 -74.11 -3.28
CA LEU A 461 -14.02 -75.09 -4.22
C LEU A 461 -13.72 -76.43 -3.54
N MET A 462 -13.11 -76.41 -2.34
CA MET A 462 -12.88 -77.62 -1.55
C MET A 462 -14.18 -78.32 -1.17
N GLU A 463 -15.20 -77.57 -0.76
CA GLU A 463 -16.54 -78.10 -0.48
C GLU A 463 -17.17 -78.73 -1.73
N ALA A 464 -17.09 -78.08 -2.89
CA ALA A 464 -17.61 -78.61 -4.15
C ALA A 464 -16.86 -79.87 -4.62
N ILE A 465 -15.53 -79.92 -4.45
CA ILE A 465 -14.73 -81.11 -4.73
C ILE A 465 -15.17 -82.24 -3.80
N GLN A 466 -15.33 -81.97 -2.51
CA GLN A 466 -15.77 -82.97 -1.53
C GLN A 466 -17.14 -83.53 -1.90
N GLN A 467 -18.11 -82.67 -2.23
CA GLN A 467 -19.44 -83.09 -2.71
C GLN A 467 -19.34 -83.94 -3.99
N LYS A 468 -18.49 -83.56 -4.95
CA LYS A 468 -18.28 -84.33 -6.19
C LYS A 468 -17.68 -85.70 -5.91
N VAL A 469 -16.73 -85.80 -4.99
CA VAL A 469 -16.13 -87.07 -4.57
C VAL A 469 -17.19 -87.96 -3.92
N GLU A 470 -18.01 -87.41 -3.02
CA GLU A 470 -19.11 -88.15 -2.37
C GLU A 470 -20.13 -88.66 -3.40
N LEU A 471 -20.54 -87.83 -4.37
CA LEU A 471 -21.45 -88.25 -5.44
C LEU A 471 -20.82 -89.32 -6.35
N SER A 472 -19.52 -89.21 -6.64
CA SER A 472 -18.79 -90.21 -7.44
C SER A 472 -18.73 -91.55 -6.70
N GLN A 473 -18.45 -91.54 -5.39
CA GLN A 473 -18.49 -92.74 -4.55
C GLN A 473 -19.88 -93.36 -4.50
N GLN A 474 -20.94 -92.55 -4.39
CA GLN A 474 -22.32 -93.05 -4.45
C GLN A 474 -22.63 -93.69 -5.81
N LEU A 475 -22.20 -93.09 -6.93
CA LEU A 475 -22.37 -93.66 -8.27
C LEU A 475 -21.63 -94.98 -8.44
N GLU A 476 -20.39 -95.07 -7.97
CA GLU A 476 -19.63 -96.33 -7.97
C GLU A 476 -20.36 -97.42 -7.17
N GLN A 477 -20.87 -97.10 -5.98
CA GLN A 477 -21.68 -98.04 -5.18
C GLN A 477 -22.94 -98.50 -5.93
N TRP A 478 -23.65 -97.58 -6.60
CA TRP A 478 -24.80 -97.92 -7.45
C TRP A 478 -24.42 -98.81 -8.63
N GLN A 479 -23.29 -98.58 -9.28
CA GLN A 479 -22.80 -99.40 -10.40
C GLN A 479 -22.44 -100.82 -9.96
N VAL A 480 -21.76 -100.96 -8.81
CA VAL A 480 -21.46 -102.27 -8.22
C VAL A 480 -22.76 -103.00 -7.89
N GLY A 481 -23.70 -102.34 -7.21
CA GLY A 481 -25.00 -102.95 -6.89
C GLY A 481 -25.81 -103.37 -8.12
N ASN A 482 -25.80 -102.59 -9.19
CA ASN A 482 -26.43 -102.96 -10.46
C ASN A 482 -25.72 -104.14 -11.15
N SER A 483 -24.38 -104.17 -11.12
CA SER A 483 -23.59 -105.28 -11.66
C SER A 483 -23.87 -106.57 -10.90
N ASP A 484 -23.95 -106.50 -9.57
CA ASP A 484 -24.34 -107.62 -8.72
C ASP A 484 -25.77 -108.09 -9.07
N LEU A 485 -26.71 -107.16 -9.28
CA LEU A 485 -28.09 -107.49 -9.68
C LEU A 485 -28.15 -108.19 -11.05
N ILE A 486 -27.38 -107.71 -12.03
CA ILE A 486 -27.28 -108.33 -13.37
C ILE A 486 -26.66 -109.73 -13.27
N THR A 487 -25.66 -109.91 -12.40
CA THR A 487 -25.00 -111.20 -12.17
C THR A 487 -25.93 -112.20 -11.47
N VAL A 488 -26.84 -111.75 -10.61
CA VAL A 488 -27.86 -112.60 -9.97
C VAL A 488 -29.01 -112.96 -10.92
N LEU A 489 -29.27 -112.16 -11.95
CA LEU A 489 -30.33 -112.38 -12.94
C LEU A 489 -29.89 -113.19 -14.17
N SER A 490 -28.60 -113.43 -14.36
CA SER A 490 -28.02 -114.31 -15.39
C SER A 490 -27.69 -115.68 -14.79
#